data_AF-A0A8J7Y401-F1
#
_entry.id   AF-A0A8J7Y401-F1
#
_cell.length_a   1.000
_cell.length_b   1.000
_cell.length_c   1.000
_cell.angle_alpha   90.00
_cell.angle_beta   90.00
_cell.angle_gamma   90.00
#
_symmetry.space_group_name_H-M   'P 1'
#
loop_
_entity.id
_entity.type
_entity.pdbx_description
1 polymer ?
#
loop_
_entity_poly.entity_id
_entity_poly.type
_entity_poly.pdbx_seq_one_letter_code
_entity_poly.pdbx_strand_id
1 'polypeptide(L)'
;MNLSPEEEVLLCCARTQMTSETHSKLAALLNEDMDWKHIVDSSDLHEISPLLYWNLKGFEKTPDDVIAHLKRRYLETVGRNMIFYHELAKILGVFSDAAIPVICLKGIFLAKAVYGNMGLRPLADIDLLIQDKDLPACRDQLSSLGYQCLDTEADLENHNPPHEGRSQARFGNVVTKTLLEIHWCICPPSSP
;
A
#
# COMPACT_ATOMS: atom_id res chain seq x y z
N MET A 1 27.44 5.71 10.33
CA MET A 1 26.23 6.37 10.86
C MET A 1 25.78 5.49 12.01
N ASN A 2 25.78 5.99 13.24
CA ASN A 2 25.30 5.22 14.40
C ASN A 2 23.81 5.51 14.53
N LEU A 3 23.01 4.44 14.61
CA LEU A 3 21.57 4.54 14.82
C LEU A 3 21.28 4.77 16.30
N SER A 4 20.19 5.48 16.62
CA SER A 4 19.67 5.53 17.98
C SER A 4 19.05 4.19 18.38
N PRO A 5 18.91 3.89 19.69
CA PRO A 5 18.19 2.70 20.15
C PRO A 5 16.77 2.59 19.57
N GLU A 6 16.05 3.71 19.47
CA GLU A 6 14.71 3.79 18.86
C GLU A 6 14.72 3.43 17.38
N GLU A 7 15.69 3.95 16.62
CA GLU A 7 15.88 3.59 15.21
C GLU A 7 16.20 2.10 15.03
N GLU A 8 16.97 1.52 15.95
CA GLU A 8 17.23 0.08 15.96
C GLU A 8 15.97 -0.74 16.28
N VAL A 9 15.11 -0.28 17.20
CA VAL A 9 13.79 -0.89 17.46
C VAL A 9 12.93 -0.87 16.19
N LEU A 10 12.86 0.27 15.50
CA LEU A 10 12.13 0.42 14.24
C LEU A 10 12.63 -0.59 13.18
N LEU A 11 13.95 -0.70 12.99
CA LEU A 11 14.54 -1.65 12.04
C LEU A 11 14.34 -3.12 12.43
N CYS A 12 14.37 -3.44 13.71
CA CYS A 12 14.04 -4.78 14.18
C CYS A 12 12.57 -5.12 13.86
N CYS A 13 11.68 -4.15 14.03
CA CYS A 13 10.25 -4.31 13.83
C CYS A 13 9.79 -4.16 12.37
N ALA A 14 10.58 -3.59 11.45
CA ALA A 14 10.25 -3.40 10.03
C ALA A 14 10.32 -4.71 9.21
N ARG A 15 9.94 -5.84 9.80
CA ARG A 15 10.09 -7.19 9.25
C ARG A 15 8.79 -7.96 9.38
N THR A 16 8.51 -8.80 8.37
CA THR A 16 7.33 -9.68 8.36
C THR A 16 7.55 -10.94 9.21
N GLN A 17 8.80 -11.32 9.41
CA GLN A 17 9.22 -12.46 10.23
C GLN A 17 10.45 -12.08 11.06
N MET A 18 10.45 -12.45 12.34
CA MET A 18 11.59 -12.25 13.24
C MET A 18 12.44 -13.52 13.32
N THR A 19 13.76 -13.35 13.20
CA THR A 19 14.71 -14.39 13.59
C THR A 19 14.91 -14.38 15.11
N SER A 20 15.39 -15.48 15.68
CA SER A 20 15.71 -15.55 17.12
C SER A 20 16.76 -14.51 17.54
N GLU A 21 17.70 -14.19 16.65
CA GLU A 21 18.70 -13.14 16.86
C GLU A 21 18.06 -11.76 16.93
N THR A 22 17.20 -11.42 15.97
CA THR A 22 16.50 -10.12 15.97
C THR A 22 15.56 -10.00 17.16
N HIS A 23 14.90 -11.09 17.55
CA HIS A 23 14.06 -11.12 18.74
C HIS A 23 14.86 -10.87 20.02
N SER A 24 16.02 -11.51 20.16
CA SER A 24 16.91 -11.29 21.32
C SER A 24 17.45 -9.86 21.35
N LYS A 25 17.82 -9.31 20.19
CA LYS A 25 18.26 -7.92 20.06
C LYS A 25 17.16 -6.94 20.48
N LEU A 26 15.93 -7.13 19.96
CA LEU A 26 14.79 -6.31 20.33
C LEU A 26 14.50 -6.39 21.83
N ALA A 27 14.51 -7.60 22.41
CA ALA A 27 14.32 -7.78 23.84
C ALA A 27 15.35 -7.01 24.69
N ALA A 28 16.62 -6.98 24.25
CA ALA A 28 17.67 -6.22 24.93
C ALA A 28 17.42 -4.72 24.86
N LEU A 29 17.12 -4.19 23.67
CA LEU A 29 16.81 -2.76 23.46
C LEU A 29 15.63 -2.30 24.32
N LEU A 30 14.57 -3.12 24.42
CA LEU A 30 13.37 -2.80 25.22
C LEU A 30 13.60 -2.80 26.74
N ASN A 31 14.78 -3.16 27.23
CA ASN A 31 15.14 -3.01 28.65
C ASN A 31 15.80 -1.66 28.95
N GLU A 32 16.15 -0.89 27.93
CA GLU A 32 16.65 0.47 28.08
C GLU A 32 15.48 1.47 28.22
N ASP A 33 15.80 2.70 28.63
CA ASP A 33 14.81 3.78 28.68
C ASP A 33 14.60 4.32 27.26
N MET A 34 13.39 4.19 26.73
CA MET A 34 13.07 4.47 25.32
C MET A 34 12.15 5.67 25.19
N ASP A 35 12.41 6.52 24.19
CA ASP A 35 11.42 7.51 23.75
C ASP A 35 10.34 6.83 22.89
N TRP A 36 9.34 6.28 23.56
CA TRP A 36 8.19 5.64 22.92
C TRP A 36 7.39 6.56 22.00
N LYS A 37 7.37 7.87 22.30
CA LYS A 37 6.70 8.84 21.43
C LYS A 37 7.45 8.96 20.11
N HIS A 38 8.77 9.05 20.16
CA HIS A 38 9.60 9.08 18.96
C HIS A 38 9.44 7.80 18.12
N ILE A 39 9.41 6.62 18.75
CA ILE A 39 9.16 5.34 18.05
C ILE A 39 7.80 5.37 17.34
N VAL A 40 6.73 5.77 18.04
CA VAL A 40 5.38 5.81 17.46
C VAL A 40 5.32 6.81 16.30
N ASP A 41 5.76 8.03 16.51
CA ASP A 41 5.75 9.09 15.48
C ASP A 41 6.53 8.66 14.23
N SER A 42 7.70 8.04 14.41
CA SER A 42 8.53 7.55 13.31
C SER A 42 7.88 6.36 12.60
N SER A 43 7.24 5.46 13.35
CA SER A 43 6.54 4.31 12.77
C SER A 43 5.34 4.72 11.92
N ASP A 44 4.62 5.77 12.34
CA ASP A 44 3.51 6.33 11.58
C ASP A 44 4.01 7.07 10.34
N LEU A 45 5.07 7.86 10.48
CA LEU A 45 5.70 8.57 9.36
C LEU A 45 6.19 7.61 8.26
N HIS A 46 6.75 6.47 8.66
CA HIS A 46 7.26 5.46 7.73
C HIS A 46 6.22 4.41 7.34
N GLU A 47 4.97 4.53 7.81
CA GLU A 47 3.87 3.59 7.55
C GLU A 47 4.16 2.14 7.97
N ILE A 48 4.96 1.96 9.02
CA ILE A 48 5.33 0.63 9.56
C ILE A 48 4.67 0.33 10.91
N SER A 49 3.78 1.18 11.43
CA SER A 49 3.04 0.95 12.69
C SER A 49 2.37 -0.44 12.76
N PRO A 50 1.76 -0.99 11.69
CA PRO A 50 1.21 -2.33 11.73
C PRO A 50 2.27 -3.44 11.93
N LEU A 51 3.48 -3.26 11.38
CA LEU A 51 4.60 -4.18 11.60
C LEU A 51 5.13 -4.06 13.03
N LEU A 52 5.19 -2.84 13.59
CA LEU A 52 5.52 -2.65 15.00
C LEU A 52 4.52 -3.34 15.91
N TYR A 53 3.21 -3.17 15.71
CA TYR A 53 2.19 -3.91 16.46
C TYR A 53 2.47 -5.41 16.39
N TRP A 54 2.70 -5.93 15.18
CA TRP A 54 2.88 -7.35 14.95
C TRP A 54 4.05 -7.94 15.73
N ASN A 55 5.16 -7.20 15.79
CA ASN A 55 6.40 -7.65 16.42
C ASN A 55 6.49 -7.30 17.91
N LEU A 56 5.79 -6.25 18.38
CA LEU A 56 5.83 -5.81 19.78
C LEU A 56 4.72 -6.37 20.67
N LYS A 57 3.58 -6.82 20.11
CA LYS A 57 2.41 -7.29 20.90
C LYS A 57 2.68 -8.41 21.92
N GLY A 58 3.84 -9.07 21.86
CA GLY A 58 4.25 -10.12 22.80
C GLY A 58 5.26 -9.66 23.86
N PHE A 59 5.71 -8.40 23.83
CA PHE A 59 6.71 -7.86 24.76
C PHE A 59 6.02 -7.08 25.88
N GLU A 60 6.11 -7.58 27.12
CA GLU A 60 5.52 -6.94 28.32
C GLU A 60 6.11 -5.55 28.62
N LYS A 61 7.29 -5.25 28.08
CA LYS A 61 7.96 -3.95 28.23
C LYS A 61 7.38 -2.87 27.34
N THR A 62 6.56 -3.21 26.35
CA THR A 62 5.90 -2.20 25.52
C THR A 62 4.72 -1.59 26.28
N PRO A 63 4.65 -0.25 26.43
CA PRO A 63 3.55 0.41 27.12
C PRO A 63 2.19 0.10 26.50
N ASP A 64 1.15 0.03 27.35
CA ASP A 64 -0.21 -0.33 26.93
C ASP A 64 -0.80 0.67 25.92
N ASP A 65 -0.53 1.96 26.10
CA ASP A 65 -0.98 3.03 25.21
C ASP A 65 -0.31 2.95 23.83
N VAL A 66 0.98 2.59 23.80
CA VAL A 66 1.73 2.32 22.57
C VAL A 66 1.14 1.11 21.84
N ILE A 67 0.96 -0.03 22.52
CA ILE A 67 0.35 -1.21 21.90
C ILE A 67 -1.07 -0.92 21.41
N ALA A 68 -1.88 -0.18 22.19
CA ALA A 68 -3.22 0.20 21.78
C ALA A 68 -3.24 1.08 20.53
N HIS A 69 -2.34 2.06 20.44
CA HIS A 69 -2.14 2.88 19.24
C HIS A 69 -1.77 1.99 18.04
N LEU A 70 -0.72 1.18 18.16
CA LEU A 70 -0.23 0.36 17.05
C LEU A 70 -1.28 -0.66 16.59
N LYS A 71 -2.02 -1.25 17.54
CA LYS A 71 -3.15 -2.15 17.24
C LYS A 71 -4.25 -1.45 16.47
N ARG A 72 -4.57 -0.20 16.81
CA ARG A 72 -5.54 0.60 16.05
C ARG A 72 -5.08 0.78 14.60
N ARG A 73 -3.80 1.17 14.38
CA ARG A 73 -3.23 1.31 13.03
C ARG A 73 -3.26 0.01 12.24
N TYR A 74 -2.97 -1.12 12.89
CA TYR A 74 -3.11 -2.45 12.30
C TYR A 74 -4.55 -2.75 11.88
N LEU A 75 -5.54 -2.52 12.75
CA LEU A 75 -6.95 -2.78 12.43
C LEU A 75 -7.49 -1.85 11.34
N GLU A 76 -7.09 -0.57 11.34
CA GLU A 76 -7.37 0.38 10.26
C GLU A 76 -6.84 -0.14 8.92
N THR A 77 -5.60 -0.64 8.91
CA THR A 77 -4.96 -1.25 7.73
C THR A 77 -5.73 -2.48 7.24
N VAL A 78 -6.12 -3.37 8.16
CA VAL A 78 -6.93 -4.57 7.81
C VAL A 78 -8.24 -4.15 7.15
N GLY A 79 -9.00 -3.24 7.77
CA GLY A 79 -10.28 -2.78 7.24
C GLY A 79 -10.14 -2.10 5.88
N ARG A 80 -9.13 -1.25 5.73
CA ARG A 80 -8.85 -0.56 4.46
C ARG A 80 -8.50 -1.54 3.34
N ASN A 81 -7.64 -2.51 3.63
CA ASN A 81 -7.23 -3.50 2.65
C ASN A 81 -8.38 -4.43 2.26
N MET A 82 -9.32 -4.74 3.16
CA MET A 82 -10.53 -5.49 2.81
C MET A 82 -11.37 -4.77 1.75
N ILE A 83 -11.52 -3.45 1.88
CA ILE A 83 -12.22 -2.63 0.87
C ILE A 83 -11.49 -2.72 -0.48
N PHE A 84 -10.16 -2.58 -0.48
CA PHE A 84 -9.39 -2.67 -1.72
C PHE A 84 -9.45 -4.04 -2.39
N TYR A 85 -9.38 -5.13 -1.64
CA TYR A 85 -9.56 -6.46 -2.22
C TYR A 85 -10.96 -6.67 -2.79
N HIS A 86 -11.98 -6.13 -2.12
CA HIS A 86 -13.35 -6.20 -2.62
C HIS A 86 -13.54 -5.41 -3.92
N GLU A 87 -13.05 -4.16 -3.96
CA GLU A 87 -13.13 -3.31 -5.15
C GLU A 87 -12.28 -3.87 -6.30
N LEU A 88 -11.08 -4.38 -6.01
CA LEU A 88 -10.26 -5.06 -7.00
C LEU A 88 -11.01 -6.25 -7.62
N ALA A 89 -11.65 -7.10 -6.80
CA ALA A 89 -12.40 -8.24 -7.32
C ALA A 89 -13.54 -7.81 -8.26
N LYS A 90 -14.23 -6.70 -7.95
CA LYS A 90 -15.26 -6.12 -8.83
C LYS A 90 -14.68 -5.61 -10.14
N ILE A 91 -13.57 -4.87 -10.08
CA ILE A 91 -12.88 -4.33 -11.27
C ILE A 91 -12.39 -5.48 -12.17
N LEU A 92 -11.75 -6.49 -11.59
CA LEU A 92 -11.27 -7.66 -12.34
C LEU A 92 -12.42 -8.43 -12.99
N GLY A 93 -13.58 -8.51 -12.33
CA GLY A 93 -14.79 -9.11 -12.90
C GLY A 93 -15.24 -8.40 -14.18
N VAL A 94 -15.46 -7.08 -14.11
CA VAL A 94 -15.92 -6.31 -15.28
C VAL A 94 -14.88 -6.26 -16.40
N PHE A 95 -13.59 -6.21 -16.07
CA PHE A 95 -12.52 -6.25 -17.09
C PHE A 95 -12.45 -7.62 -17.76
N SER A 96 -12.64 -8.71 -16.99
CA SER A 96 -12.71 -10.06 -17.55
C SER A 96 -13.90 -10.21 -18.51
N ASP A 97 -15.08 -9.73 -18.11
CA ASP A 97 -16.29 -9.79 -18.95
C ASP A 97 -16.16 -8.96 -20.23
N ALA A 98 -15.43 -7.84 -20.17
CA ALA A 98 -15.11 -6.99 -21.31
C ALA A 98 -13.88 -7.47 -22.12
N ALA A 99 -13.27 -8.61 -21.76
CA ALA A 99 -12.06 -9.15 -22.36
C ALA A 99 -10.85 -8.19 -22.35
N ILE A 100 -10.73 -7.37 -21.31
CA ILE A 100 -9.61 -6.45 -21.07
C ILE A 100 -8.53 -7.18 -20.27
N PRO A 101 -7.37 -7.52 -20.86
CA PRO A 101 -6.27 -8.15 -20.13
C PRO A 101 -5.66 -7.17 -19.14
N VAL A 102 -5.47 -7.61 -17.91
CA VAL A 102 -4.97 -6.76 -16.83
C VAL A 102 -3.92 -7.48 -15.98
N ILE A 103 -2.91 -6.73 -15.54
CA ILE A 103 -1.91 -7.17 -14.59
C ILE A 103 -2.06 -6.32 -13.33
N CYS A 104 -2.28 -6.95 -12.17
CA CYS A 104 -2.21 -6.26 -10.89
C CYS A 104 -0.74 -5.95 -10.56
N LEU A 105 -0.43 -4.68 -10.29
CA LEU A 105 0.93 -4.26 -9.95
C LEU A 105 1.15 -4.29 -8.43
N LYS A 106 1.93 -3.33 -7.89
CA LYS A 106 2.44 -3.30 -6.52
C LYS A 106 1.31 -3.32 -5.48
N GLY A 107 1.70 -3.29 -4.20
CA GLY A 107 0.76 -3.10 -3.10
C GLY A 107 -0.07 -4.35 -2.81
N ILE A 108 -1.20 -4.50 -3.51
CA ILE A 108 -2.24 -5.49 -3.22
C ILE A 108 -1.78 -6.93 -3.47
N PHE A 109 -0.95 -7.16 -4.49
CA PHE A 109 -0.31 -8.46 -4.69
C PHE A 109 0.72 -8.75 -3.59
N LEU A 110 1.54 -7.75 -3.23
CA LEU A 110 2.62 -7.89 -2.25
C LEU A 110 2.10 -8.10 -0.82
N ALA A 111 0.96 -7.51 -0.46
CA ALA A 111 0.36 -7.66 0.86
C ALA A 111 0.05 -9.13 1.21
N LYS A 112 -0.33 -9.95 0.21
CA LYS A 112 -0.50 -11.39 0.41
C LYS A 112 0.78 -12.18 0.13
N ALA A 113 1.43 -11.92 -1.00
CA ALA A 113 2.55 -12.74 -1.47
C ALA A 113 3.83 -12.58 -0.63
N VAL A 114 4.10 -11.37 -0.10
CA VAL A 114 5.34 -11.06 0.63
C VAL A 114 5.08 -10.94 2.14
N TYR A 115 3.96 -10.33 2.54
CA TYR A 115 3.69 -10.10 3.96
C TYR A 115 2.96 -11.26 4.64
N GLY A 116 2.26 -12.11 3.87
CA GLY A 116 1.48 -13.25 4.39
C GLY A 116 0.26 -12.85 5.24
N ASN A 117 0.10 -11.57 5.56
CA ASN A 117 -0.99 -11.01 6.34
C ASN A 117 -1.34 -9.62 5.79
N MET A 118 -2.57 -9.47 5.33
CA MET A 118 -3.05 -8.22 4.72
C MET A 118 -3.01 -7.02 5.68
N GLY A 119 -3.01 -7.23 7.00
CA GLY A 119 -2.96 -6.14 7.97
C GLY A 119 -1.58 -5.51 8.16
N LEU A 120 -0.52 -6.09 7.58
CA LEU A 120 0.86 -5.64 7.82
C LEU A 120 1.39 -4.65 6.78
N ARG A 121 0.65 -4.44 5.69
CA ARG A 121 1.04 -3.52 4.62
C ARG A 121 -0.08 -2.52 4.38
N PRO A 122 0.02 -1.28 4.87
CA PRO A 122 -0.83 -0.20 4.43
C PRO A 122 -0.83 -0.09 2.90
N LEU A 123 -2.02 0.05 2.33
CA LEU A 123 -2.21 0.32 0.91
C LEU A 123 -2.83 1.72 0.77
N ALA A 124 -2.37 2.48 -0.21
CA ALA A 124 -2.93 3.79 -0.54
C ALA A 124 -3.91 3.72 -1.72
N ASP A 125 -3.64 2.81 -2.66
CA ASP A 125 -4.26 2.71 -3.97
C ASP A 125 -4.26 1.26 -4.50
N ILE A 126 -4.87 1.10 -5.67
CA ILE A 126 -4.81 -0.10 -6.50
C ILE A 126 -4.09 0.28 -7.80
N ASP A 127 -3.01 -0.41 -8.14
CA ASP A 127 -2.30 -0.22 -9.40
C ASP A 127 -2.59 -1.36 -10.38
N LEU A 128 -3.09 -1.05 -11.57
CA LEU A 128 -3.34 -2.02 -12.64
C LEU A 128 -2.62 -1.61 -13.92
N LEU A 129 -2.05 -2.58 -14.64
CA LEU A 129 -1.49 -2.38 -15.98
C LEU A 129 -2.40 -3.03 -17.02
N ILE A 130 -2.78 -2.25 -18.04
CA ILE A 130 -3.55 -2.69 -19.20
C ILE A 130 -2.76 -2.43 -20.49
N GLN A 131 -3.30 -2.87 -21.64
CA GLN A 131 -2.81 -2.39 -22.92
C GLN A 131 -3.38 -1.00 -23.20
N ASP A 132 -2.56 -0.14 -23.79
CA ASP A 132 -2.93 1.23 -24.14
C ASP A 132 -4.24 1.35 -24.94
N LYS A 133 -4.39 0.49 -25.95
CA LYS A 133 -5.59 0.39 -26.78
C LYS A 133 -6.90 0.11 -26.00
N ASP A 134 -6.80 -0.46 -24.80
CA ASP A 134 -7.95 -0.85 -23.99
C ASP A 134 -8.39 0.28 -23.02
N LEU A 135 -7.66 1.40 -22.96
CA LEU A 135 -7.95 2.51 -22.06
C LEU A 135 -9.37 3.10 -22.21
N PRO A 136 -9.92 3.29 -23.43
CA PRO A 136 -11.30 3.74 -23.59
C PRO A 136 -12.32 2.77 -22.96
N ALA A 137 -12.17 1.46 -23.23
CA ALA A 137 -13.07 0.44 -22.67
C ALA A 137 -12.93 0.35 -21.14
N CYS A 138 -11.70 0.45 -20.63
CA CYS A 138 -11.41 0.51 -19.19
C CYS A 138 -12.16 1.66 -18.51
N ARG A 139 -12.12 2.87 -19.09
CA ARG A 139 -12.84 4.04 -18.58
C ARG A 139 -14.34 3.79 -18.47
N ASP A 140 -14.95 3.21 -19.51
CA ASP A 140 -16.39 2.93 -19.53
C ASP A 140 -16.77 1.91 -18.44
N GLN A 141 -16.00 0.83 -18.31
CA GLN A 141 -16.23 -0.18 -17.28
C GLN A 141 -16.07 0.40 -15.86
N LEU A 142 -15.03 1.20 -15.63
CA LEU A 142 -14.80 1.87 -14.34
C LEU A 142 -15.92 2.86 -14.00
N SER A 143 -16.41 3.63 -14.98
CA SER A 143 -17.53 4.53 -14.80
C SER A 143 -18.80 3.79 -14.36
N SER A 144 -19.07 2.61 -14.94
CA SER A 144 -20.19 1.76 -14.53
C SER A 144 -20.10 1.27 -13.08
N LEU A 145 -18.89 1.19 -12.52
CA LEU A 145 -18.62 0.87 -11.12
C LEU A 145 -18.62 2.10 -10.19
N GLY A 146 -18.92 3.29 -10.72
CA GLY A 146 -18.96 4.53 -9.95
C GLY A 146 -17.59 5.19 -9.74
N TYR A 147 -16.57 4.78 -10.50
CA TYR A 147 -15.29 5.48 -10.53
C TYR A 147 -15.34 6.68 -11.47
N GLN A 148 -14.68 7.76 -11.08
CA GLN A 148 -14.55 8.98 -11.87
C GLN A 148 -13.08 9.21 -12.19
N CYS A 149 -12.78 9.61 -13.43
CA CYS A 149 -11.43 10.03 -13.78
C CYS A 149 -11.08 11.31 -13.01
N LEU A 150 -9.93 11.32 -12.35
CA LEU A 150 -9.45 12.45 -11.55
C LEU A 150 -8.48 13.35 -12.32
N ASP A 151 -8.02 12.88 -13.48
CA ASP A 151 -7.16 13.65 -14.38
C ASP A 151 -8.03 14.42 -15.38
N THR A 152 -7.60 15.61 -15.79
CA THR A 152 -8.37 16.48 -16.69
C THR A 152 -8.37 16.00 -18.15
N GLU A 153 -9.26 16.50 -19.01
CA GLU A 153 -9.17 16.17 -20.45
C GLU A 153 -7.86 16.69 -21.07
N ALA A 154 -7.38 17.86 -20.64
CA ALA A 154 -6.06 18.38 -21.03
C ALA A 154 -4.91 17.48 -20.57
N ASP A 155 -5.11 16.70 -19.51
CA ASP A 155 -4.17 15.70 -18.99
C ASP A 155 -4.18 14.40 -19.81
N LEU A 156 -5.25 14.14 -20.57
CA LEU A 156 -5.48 12.92 -21.35
C LEU A 156 -5.30 13.13 -22.86
N GLU A 157 -5.46 14.35 -23.36
CA GLU A 157 -5.47 14.69 -24.79
C GLU A 157 -4.18 15.37 -25.30
N ASN A 158 -3.32 15.93 -24.43
CA ASN A 158 -2.16 16.73 -24.84
C ASN A 158 -0.90 15.95 -25.25
N HIS A 159 -1.02 14.68 -25.59
CA HIS A 159 0.07 13.94 -26.21
C HIS A 159 -0.38 13.60 -27.62
N ASN A 160 0.37 14.03 -28.63
CA ASN A 160 0.24 13.48 -29.96
C ASN A 160 1.65 13.16 -30.42
N PRO A 161 2.01 11.87 -30.58
CA PRO A 161 1.12 10.71 -30.44
C PRO A 161 0.63 10.51 -28.99
N PRO A 162 -0.53 9.84 -28.79
CA PRO A 162 -1.40 9.97 -27.60
C PRO A 162 -0.82 9.62 -26.22
N HIS A 163 0.46 9.23 -26.13
CA HIS A 163 1.05 8.70 -24.91
C HIS A 163 2.53 9.07 -24.71
N GLU A 164 3.08 10.04 -25.46
CA GLU A 164 4.53 10.32 -25.43
C GLU A 164 5.08 10.88 -24.10
N GLY A 165 4.21 11.29 -23.16
CA GLY A 165 4.62 11.79 -21.83
C GLY A 165 3.92 11.17 -20.62
N ARG A 166 2.90 10.32 -20.81
CA ARG A 166 2.13 9.71 -19.71
C ARG A 166 2.03 8.21 -19.86
N SER A 167 2.14 7.54 -18.72
CA SER A 167 2.06 6.10 -18.60
C SER A 167 0.91 5.63 -17.69
N GLN A 168 0.13 6.57 -17.13
CA GLN A 168 -0.94 6.28 -16.18
C GLN A 168 -2.09 7.31 -16.16
N ALA A 169 -3.26 6.88 -15.67
CA ALA A 169 -4.42 7.71 -15.36
C ALA A 169 -5.05 7.30 -14.01
N ARG A 170 -5.58 8.26 -13.26
CA ARG A 170 -6.15 8.08 -11.92
C ARG A 170 -7.67 8.11 -11.93
N PHE A 171 -8.25 7.21 -11.15
CA PHE A 171 -9.69 7.05 -10.98
C PHE A 171 -10.06 6.96 -9.51
N GLY A 172 -11.05 7.75 -9.08
CA GLY A 172 -11.51 7.80 -7.69
C GLY A 172 -12.94 7.30 -7.55
N ASN A 173 -13.20 6.51 -6.51
CA ASN A 173 -14.55 6.21 -6.04
C ASN A 173 -14.79 6.88 -4.68
N VAL A 174 -15.66 7.88 -4.64
CA VAL A 174 -15.91 8.68 -3.42
C VAL A 174 -16.57 7.86 -2.31
N VAL A 175 -17.39 6.87 -2.66
CA VAL A 175 -18.13 6.05 -1.70
C VAL A 175 -17.19 5.07 -0.99
N THR A 176 -16.38 4.34 -1.75
CA THR A 176 -15.41 3.39 -1.20
C THR A 176 -14.08 4.05 -0.80
N LYS A 177 -13.96 5.35 -1.10
CA LYS A 177 -12.75 6.17 -0.98
C LYS A 177 -11.56 5.56 -1.72
N THR A 178 -11.78 4.75 -2.76
CA THR A 178 -10.71 4.00 -3.43
C THR A 178 -10.07 4.82 -4.53
N LEU A 179 -8.74 4.87 -4.53
CA LEU A 179 -7.93 5.38 -5.63
C LEU A 179 -7.44 4.20 -6.46
N LEU A 180 -7.62 4.30 -7.77
CA LEU A 180 -7.17 3.34 -8.75
C LEU A 180 -6.25 4.06 -9.75
N GLU A 181 -5.06 3.53 -9.95
CA GLU A 181 -4.13 3.97 -10.99
C GLU A 181 -4.10 2.93 -12.12
N ILE A 182 -4.52 3.35 -13.31
CA ILE A 182 -4.47 2.55 -14.53
C ILE A 182 -3.23 2.96 -15.30
N HIS A 183 -2.30 2.02 -15.44
CA HIS A 183 -1.06 2.14 -16.19
C HIS A 183 -1.21 1.49 -17.57
N TRP A 184 -0.54 2.00 -18.58
CA TRP A 184 -0.37 1.34 -19.90
C TRP A 184 1.10 1.19 -20.31
N CYS A 185 2.03 1.75 -19.53
CA CYS A 185 3.45 1.47 -19.64
C CYS A 185 4.10 1.48 -18.25
N ILE A 186 5.08 0.60 -18.03
CA ILE A 186 5.86 0.59 -16.76
C ILE A 186 6.99 1.62 -16.79
N CYS A 187 7.52 1.91 -17.98
CA CYS A 187 8.63 2.84 -18.18
C CYS A 187 8.42 3.62 -19.49
N PRO A 188 8.50 4.96 -19.51
CA PRO A 188 8.41 5.71 -20.76
C PRO A 188 9.42 5.18 -21.79
N PRO A 189 9.08 5.12 -23.09
CA PRO A 189 9.99 4.63 -24.15
C PRO A 189 11.33 5.39 -24.21
N SER A 190 11.38 6.59 -23.64
CA SER A 190 12.54 7.50 -23.60
C SER A 190 13.39 7.37 -22.33
N SER A 191 13.11 6.42 -21.44
CA SER A 191 13.95 6.18 -20.26
C SER A 191 15.16 5.32 -20.63
N PRO A 192 16.39 5.69 -20.22
CA PRO A 192 17.64 5.02 -20.57
C PRO A 192 17.75 3.58 -20.03
#